data_AF-A0A9R1RVY9-F1
#
_entry.id   AF-A0A9R1RVY9-F1
#
_cell.length_a   1.000
_cell.length_b   1.000
_cell.length_c   1.000
_cell.angle_alpha   90.00
_cell.angle_beta   90.00
_cell.angle_gamma   90.00
#
_symmetry.space_group_name_H-M   'P 1'
#
loop_
_entity.id
_entity.type
_entity.pdbx_description
1 polymer ?
#
loop_
_entity_poly.entity_id
_entity_poly.type
_entity_poly.pdbx_seq_one_letter_code
_entity_poly.pdbx_strand_id
1 'polypeptide(L)'
;MRRLDRAWLWCFAGWPRPRGNGMGPERAEIIEQCGKSSRCSLLGKLNHYVPGHAMRLLESAQFCMQPRGDGYTRKSTFDSILAGCIPVFFHPISAYLQYTWHLPRDYRSYSVFIHHGDVVGRNVSIEEVLRRIPPEKVAQMRERVIQLIPTVMYRHPAAQGVTFKDAFDVALERVVDRVAKRRRAAAEGREYVDGVDGADSWKYDLLEDGQTKVGPHEFDQYL
;
A
#
# COMPACT_ATOMS: atom_id res chain seq x y z
N MET A 1 -17.15 -6.15 -5.92
CA MET A 1 -15.70 -6.42 -5.78
C MET A 1 -15.29 -7.86 -6.08
N ARG A 2 -15.79 -8.88 -5.35
CA ARG A 2 -15.36 -10.30 -5.55
C ARG A 2 -15.68 -10.88 -6.93
N ARG A 3 -16.82 -10.49 -7.51
CA ARG A 3 -17.32 -10.96 -8.82
C ARG A 3 -17.17 -9.92 -9.94
N LEU A 4 -16.42 -8.85 -9.70
CA LEU A 4 -16.18 -7.86 -10.76
C LEU A 4 -15.27 -8.48 -11.81
N ASP A 5 -15.71 -8.43 -13.06
CA ASP A 5 -14.85 -8.77 -14.18
C ASP A 5 -13.83 -7.65 -14.38
N ARG A 6 -12.55 -8.02 -14.44
CA ARG A 6 -11.41 -7.09 -14.49
C ARG A 6 -10.73 -7.25 -15.84
N ALA A 7 -11.15 -6.41 -16.78
CA ALA A 7 -10.67 -6.41 -18.16
C ALA A 7 -9.15 -6.14 -18.27
N TRP A 8 -8.60 -5.33 -17.37
CA TRP A 8 -7.20 -4.93 -17.42
C TRP A 8 -6.34 -5.74 -16.45
N LEU A 9 -5.14 -6.11 -16.88
CA LEU A 9 -4.15 -6.70 -15.98
C LEU A 9 -3.74 -5.64 -14.95
N TRP A 10 -3.41 -4.44 -15.41
CA TRP A 10 -2.98 -3.37 -14.53
C TRP A 10 -3.46 -2.01 -15.00
N CYS A 11 -3.47 -1.04 -14.09
CA CYS A 11 -3.80 0.32 -14.44
C CYS A 11 -2.98 1.35 -13.65
N PHE A 12 -3.01 2.57 -14.16
CA PHE A 12 -2.46 3.72 -13.46
C PHE A 12 -3.39 4.93 -13.60
N ALA A 13 -3.79 5.50 -12.45
CA ALA A 13 -4.48 6.78 -12.39
C ALA A 13 -3.46 7.86 -12.01
N GLY A 14 -2.91 8.58 -12.98
CA GLY A 14 -1.88 9.58 -12.73
C GLY A 14 -1.28 10.15 -14.00
N TRP A 15 -0.46 11.19 -13.82
CA TRP A 15 0.16 11.94 -14.90
C TRP A 15 1.68 12.01 -14.73
N PRO A 16 2.40 12.28 -15.85
CA PRO A 16 3.83 12.54 -15.81
C PRO A 16 4.14 13.70 -14.87
N ARG A 17 5.30 13.63 -14.22
CA ARG A 17 5.88 14.73 -13.45
C ARG A 17 6.98 15.40 -14.30
N PRO A 18 7.19 16.72 -14.19
CA PRO A 18 8.35 17.36 -14.79
C PRO A 18 9.64 16.66 -14.33
N ARG A 19 10.57 16.44 -15.28
CA ARG A 19 11.88 15.85 -14.97
C ARG A 19 12.62 16.76 -13.98
N GLY A 20 13.28 16.18 -12.98
CA GLY A 20 14.11 16.90 -12.01
C GLY A 20 13.54 17.02 -10.59
N ASN A 21 12.27 16.67 -10.36
CA ASN A 21 11.68 16.77 -9.01
C ASN A 21 12.04 15.60 -8.06
N GLY A 22 12.84 14.62 -8.53
CA GLY A 22 13.34 13.46 -7.77
C GLY A 22 12.30 12.47 -7.22
N MET A 23 11.05 12.88 -7.09
CA MET A 23 9.97 12.13 -6.46
C MET A 23 9.13 11.34 -7.47
N GLY A 24 9.02 10.04 -7.25
CA GLY A 24 8.31 9.11 -8.13
C GLY A 24 8.92 8.99 -9.54
N PRO A 25 10.24 8.78 -9.67
CA PRO A 25 10.92 8.71 -10.98
C PRO A 25 10.36 7.60 -11.89
N GLU A 26 9.80 6.54 -11.30
CA GLU A 26 9.17 5.41 -12.00
C GLU A 26 7.91 5.80 -12.79
N ARG A 27 7.27 6.95 -12.49
CA ARG A 27 6.00 7.36 -13.12
C ARG A 27 6.08 7.47 -14.64
N ALA A 28 7.18 8.01 -15.15
CA ALA A 28 7.36 8.18 -16.59
C ALA A 28 7.37 6.81 -17.29
N GLU A 29 8.09 5.86 -16.71
CA GLU A 29 8.19 4.51 -17.23
C GLU A 29 6.87 3.73 -17.07
N ILE A 30 6.15 3.88 -15.95
CA ILE A 30 4.80 3.31 -15.77
C ILE A 30 3.87 3.77 -16.91
N ILE A 31 3.87 5.06 -17.23
CA ILE A 31 3.03 5.62 -18.29
C ILE A 31 3.48 5.12 -19.66
N GLU A 32 4.79 5.07 -19.91
CA GLU A 32 5.34 4.60 -21.17
C GLU A 32 5.05 3.12 -21.42
N GLN A 33 5.27 2.25 -20.43
CA GLN A 33 4.95 0.83 -20.51
C GLN A 33 3.45 0.61 -20.69
N CYS A 34 2.61 1.40 -20.00
CA CYS A 34 1.16 1.32 -20.15
C CYS A 34 0.71 1.69 -21.57
N GLY A 35 1.26 2.76 -22.15
CA GLY A 35 0.94 3.20 -23.51
C GLY A 35 1.35 2.20 -24.60
N LYS A 36 2.25 1.27 -24.31
CA LYS A 36 2.68 0.19 -25.22
C LYS A 36 1.96 -1.14 -24.94
N SER A 37 1.16 -1.24 -23.89
CA SER A 37 0.51 -2.48 -23.46
C SER A 37 -0.96 -2.50 -23.86
N SER A 38 -1.41 -3.62 -24.44
CA SER A 38 -2.83 -3.89 -24.65
C SER A 38 -3.55 -4.39 -23.39
N ARG A 39 -2.83 -4.55 -22.28
CA ARG A 39 -3.34 -5.06 -21.00
C ARG A 39 -3.34 -4.01 -19.90
N CYS A 40 -2.98 -2.77 -20.23
CA CYS A 40 -2.97 -1.65 -19.32
C CYS A 40 -4.03 -0.60 -19.66
N SER A 41 -4.60 0.04 -18.63
CA SER A 41 -5.43 1.22 -18.78
C SER A 41 -4.90 2.41 -17.98
N LEU A 42 -4.90 3.58 -18.60
CA LEU A 42 -4.34 4.82 -18.06
C LEU A 42 -5.43 5.89 -17.94
N LEU A 43 -5.51 6.55 -16.78
CA LEU A 43 -6.32 7.76 -16.59
C LEU A 43 -5.39 8.93 -16.21
N GLY A 44 -5.21 9.88 -17.14
CA GLY A 44 -4.17 10.91 -17.00
C GLY A 44 -4.40 12.26 -17.69
N LYS A 45 -5.61 12.62 -18.15
CA LYS A 45 -5.88 13.94 -18.77
C LYS A 45 -6.41 14.99 -17.78
N LEU A 46 -5.98 16.23 -17.99
CA LEU A 46 -5.90 17.31 -17.00
C LEU A 46 -7.19 18.13 -16.77
N ASN A 47 -8.30 17.86 -17.45
CA ASN A 47 -9.38 18.85 -17.41
C ASN A 47 -10.38 18.66 -16.28
N HIS A 48 -10.69 17.44 -15.82
CA HIS A 48 -11.52 17.25 -14.62
C HIS A 48 -11.21 15.91 -13.94
N TYR A 49 -10.54 15.93 -12.78
CA TYR A 49 -10.48 14.73 -11.93
C TYR A 49 -11.88 14.46 -11.38
N VAL A 50 -12.54 13.45 -11.94
CA VAL A 50 -13.82 12.96 -11.43
C VAL A 50 -13.52 11.69 -10.62
N PRO A 51 -13.74 11.69 -9.30
CA PRO A 51 -13.45 10.53 -8.45
C PRO A 51 -14.04 9.22 -8.98
N GLY A 52 -15.26 9.28 -9.54
CA GLY A 52 -15.92 8.12 -10.15
C GLY A 52 -15.16 7.52 -11.35
N HIS A 53 -14.45 8.32 -12.16
CA HIS A 53 -13.62 7.78 -13.24
C HIS A 53 -12.40 7.03 -12.72
N ALA A 54 -11.75 7.58 -11.69
CA ALA A 54 -10.63 6.90 -11.05
C ALA A 54 -11.09 5.58 -10.42
N MET A 55 -12.19 5.59 -9.66
CA MET A 55 -12.73 4.36 -9.06
C MET A 55 -13.10 3.30 -10.12
N ARG A 56 -13.80 3.68 -11.19
CA ARG A 56 -14.10 2.76 -12.30
C ARG A 56 -12.85 2.15 -12.92
N LEU A 57 -11.79 2.94 -13.11
CA LEU A 57 -10.52 2.44 -13.60
C LEU A 57 -9.95 1.38 -12.65
N LEU A 58 -9.84 1.70 -11.35
CA LEU A 58 -9.26 0.79 -10.35
C LEU A 58 -10.11 -0.50 -10.20
N GLU A 59 -11.43 -0.40 -10.29
CA GLU A 59 -12.33 -1.55 -10.25
C GLU A 59 -12.18 -2.47 -11.47
N SER A 60 -11.75 -1.92 -12.61
CA SER A 60 -11.59 -2.65 -13.88
C SER A 60 -10.25 -3.38 -14.04
N ALA A 61 -9.29 -3.18 -13.13
CA ALA A 61 -7.93 -3.69 -13.25
C ALA A 61 -7.54 -4.64 -12.11
N GLN A 62 -6.69 -5.65 -12.36
CA GLN A 62 -6.25 -6.56 -11.29
C GLN A 62 -5.24 -5.91 -10.34
N PHE A 63 -4.31 -5.13 -10.90
CA PHE A 63 -3.23 -4.47 -10.19
C PHE A 63 -3.25 -2.95 -10.41
N CYS A 64 -3.01 -2.17 -9.36
CA CYS A 64 -3.08 -0.71 -9.41
C CYS A 64 -1.75 -0.11 -9.00
N MET A 65 -1.12 0.62 -9.93
CA MET A 65 0.20 1.21 -9.71
C MET A 65 0.13 2.35 -8.69
N GLN A 66 0.92 2.22 -7.62
CA GLN A 66 1.06 3.18 -6.53
C GLN A 66 2.50 3.69 -6.41
N PRO A 67 3.02 4.39 -7.45
CA PRO A 67 4.29 5.09 -7.36
C PRO A 67 4.21 6.23 -6.35
N ARG A 68 5.37 6.71 -5.91
CA ARG A 68 5.45 7.83 -4.95
C ARG A 68 4.73 9.09 -5.47
N GLY A 69 4.18 9.86 -4.54
CA GLY A 69 3.55 11.16 -4.75
C GLY A 69 4.54 12.32 -4.63
N ASP A 70 4.08 13.45 -4.10
CA ASP A 70 4.96 14.52 -3.58
C ASP A 70 5.72 14.07 -2.33
N GLY A 71 5.18 13.06 -1.63
CA GLY A 71 5.87 12.30 -0.60
C GLY A 71 5.76 10.80 -0.85
N TYR A 72 6.05 10.02 0.18
CA TYR A 72 5.87 8.57 0.14
C TYR A 72 4.38 8.15 0.15
N THR A 73 3.50 9.00 0.68
CA THR A 73 2.06 8.74 0.77
C THR A 73 1.35 9.00 -0.56
N ARG A 74 0.27 8.26 -0.81
CA ARG A 74 -0.60 8.48 -1.97
C ARG A 74 -2.04 8.09 -1.65
N LYS A 75 -2.99 9.03 -1.82
CA LYS A 75 -4.43 8.76 -1.61
C LYS A 75 -4.92 7.53 -2.39
N SER A 76 -4.45 7.37 -3.64
CA SER A 76 -4.84 6.27 -4.52
C SER A 76 -4.46 4.88 -4.00
N THR A 77 -3.55 4.78 -3.01
CA THR A 77 -3.27 3.54 -2.28
C THR A 77 -4.55 3.00 -1.65
N PHE A 78 -5.25 3.84 -0.90
CA PHE A 78 -6.50 3.46 -0.25
C PHE A 78 -7.63 3.31 -1.27
N ASP A 79 -7.70 4.17 -2.30
CA ASP A 79 -8.69 4.01 -3.38
C ASP A 79 -8.54 2.64 -4.08
N SER A 80 -7.32 2.11 -4.22
CA SER A 80 -7.09 0.75 -4.77
C SER A 80 -7.64 -0.33 -3.87
N ILE A 81 -7.41 -0.22 -2.56
CA ILE A 81 -7.97 -1.15 -1.57
C ILE A 81 -9.50 -1.12 -1.61
N LEU A 82 -10.09 0.07 -1.63
CA LEU A 82 -11.54 0.28 -1.73
C LEU A 82 -12.13 -0.28 -3.04
N ALA A 83 -11.37 -0.24 -4.13
CA ALA A 83 -11.76 -0.84 -5.41
C ALA A 83 -11.54 -2.37 -5.47
N GLY A 84 -10.94 -2.98 -4.44
CA GLY A 84 -10.49 -4.38 -4.47
C GLY A 84 -9.37 -4.64 -5.49
N CYS A 85 -8.64 -3.60 -5.89
CA CYS A 85 -7.51 -3.69 -6.79
C CYS A 85 -6.22 -3.87 -5.99
N ILE A 86 -5.37 -4.81 -6.39
CA ILE A 86 -4.15 -5.13 -5.66
C ILE A 86 -3.13 -3.99 -5.86
N PRO A 87 -2.74 -3.25 -4.81
CA PRO A 87 -1.79 -2.17 -4.95
C PRO A 87 -0.39 -2.70 -5.30
N VAL A 88 0.28 -1.98 -6.20
CA VAL A 88 1.67 -2.25 -6.59
C VAL A 88 2.53 -1.06 -6.15
N PHE A 89 3.40 -1.28 -5.18
CA PHE A 89 4.25 -0.24 -4.60
C PHE A 89 5.65 -0.29 -5.17
N PHE A 90 6.28 0.87 -5.24
CA PHE A 90 7.64 1.04 -5.79
C PHE A 90 8.69 1.45 -4.75
N HIS A 91 8.24 1.68 -3.52
CA HIS A 91 9.06 2.03 -2.37
C HIS A 91 8.42 1.47 -1.09
N PRO A 92 9.15 0.83 -0.17
CA PRO A 92 8.54 0.23 1.02
C PRO A 92 7.90 1.25 1.94
N ILE A 93 8.51 2.43 2.07
CA ILE A 93 7.95 3.54 2.86
C ILE A 93 6.54 3.93 2.39
N SER A 94 6.16 3.72 1.13
CA SER A 94 4.83 4.09 0.64
C SER A 94 3.67 3.32 1.27
N ALA A 95 3.94 2.19 1.93
CA ALA A 95 2.92 1.48 2.69
C ALA A 95 3.47 0.70 3.89
N TYR A 96 4.51 -0.09 3.67
CA TYR A 96 4.96 -1.14 4.58
C TYR A 96 5.57 -0.58 5.88
N LEU A 97 6.11 0.65 5.83
CA LEU A 97 6.68 1.32 7.01
C LEU A 97 5.79 2.42 7.59
N GLN A 98 4.70 2.79 6.90
CA GLN A 98 3.86 3.93 7.30
C GLN A 98 2.51 3.53 7.88
N TYR A 99 1.94 2.42 7.41
CA TYR A 99 0.59 2.01 7.78
C TYR A 99 0.60 0.68 8.54
N THR A 100 1.63 0.43 9.35
CA THR A 100 1.83 -0.82 10.11
C THR A 100 0.69 -1.15 11.07
N TRP A 101 -0.10 -0.14 11.47
CA TRP A 101 -1.28 -0.33 12.32
C TRP A 101 -2.49 -0.86 11.54
N HIS A 102 -2.65 -0.44 10.29
CA HIS A 102 -3.85 -0.65 9.46
C HIS A 102 -3.64 -1.68 8.35
N LEU A 103 -2.39 -1.89 7.91
CA LEU A 103 -2.01 -2.86 6.89
C LEU A 103 -1.26 -4.04 7.50
N PRO A 104 -1.40 -5.25 6.92
CA PRO A 104 -0.69 -6.44 7.40
C PRO A 104 0.82 -6.29 7.28
N ARG A 105 1.57 -6.82 8.26
CA ARG A 105 3.04 -6.91 8.19
C ARG A 105 3.52 -7.72 7.00
N ASP A 106 2.88 -8.86 6.71
CA ASP A 106 3.13 -9.61 5.49
C ASP A 106 2.55 -8.86 4.28
N TYR A 107 3.35 -7.97 3.70
CA TYR A 107 2.95 -7.17 2.56
C TYR A 107 2.65 -8.01 1.31
N ARG A 108 3.33 -9.15 1.15
CA ARG A 108 3.13 -10.07 0.03
C ARG A 108 1.75 -10.73 0.06
N SER A 109 1.02 -10.62 1.17
CA SER A 109 -0.37 -11.08 1.28
C SER A 109 -1.37 -10.18 0.55
N TYR A 110 -1.07 -8.89 0.35
CA TYR A 110 -2.05 -7.92 -0.17
C TYR A 110 -1.52 -7.00 -1.28
N SER A 111 -0.21 -6.95 -1.51
CA SER A 111 0.41 -6.05 -2.48
C SER A 111 1.55 -6.71 -3.25
N VAL A 112 1.95 -6.06 -4.34
CA VAL A 112 3.17 -6.39 -5.09
C VAL A 112 4.18 -5.28 -4.85
N PHE A 113 5.45 -5.64 -4.67
CA PHE A 113 6.56 -4.70 -4.60
C PHE A 113 7.43 -4.83 -5.85
N ILE A 114 7.71 -3.72 -6.53
CA ILE A 114 8.65 -3.64 -7.65
C ILE A 114 9.57 -2.46 -7.38
N HIS A 115 10.86 -2.69 -7.17
CA HIS A 115 11.75 -1.59 -6.82
C HIS A 115 11.78 -0.50 -7.92
N HIS A 116 11.58 0.76 -7.53
CA HIS A 116 11.54 1.88 -8.49
C HIS A 116 12.80 1.95 -9.37
N GLY A 117 13.99 1.65 -8.83
CA GLY A 117 15.24 1.68 -9.57
C GLY A 117 15.27 0.66 -10.72
N ASP A 118 14.65 -0.50 -10.54
CA ASP A 118 14.59 -1.52 -11.59
C ASP A 118 13.65 -1.14 -12.73
N VAL A 119 12.59 -0.40 -12.41
CA VAL A 119 11.65 0.14 -13.39
C VAL A 119 12.33 1.27 -14.17
N VAL A 120 12.91 2.25 -13.47
CA VAL A 120 13.60 3.39 -14.09
C VAL A 120 14.78 2.94 -14.95
N GLY A 121 15.57 1.97 -14.46
CA GLY A 121 16.68 1.38 -15.20
C GLY A 121 16.24 0.44 -16.33
N ARG A 122 14.94 0.17 -16.47
CA ARG A 122 14.37 -0.81 -17.43
C ARG A 122 14.93 -2.22 -17.27
N ASN A 123 15.36 -2.56 -16.06
CA ASN A 123 15.79 -3.91 -15.68
C ASN A 123 14.60 -4.87 -15.60
N VAL A 124 13.39 -4.34 -15.34
CA VAL A 124 12.16 -5.13 -15.23
C VAL A 124 11.00 -4.50 -16.02
N SER A 125 10.17 -5.37 -16.61
CA SER A 125 8.88 -5.00 -17.18
C SER A 125 7.78 -5.21 -16.15
N ILE A 126 6.98 -4.16 -15.87
CA ILE A 126 5.88 -4.23 -14.90
C ILE A 126 4.89 -5.31 -15.31
N GLU A 127 4.51 -5.34 -16.58
CA GLU A 127 3.56 -6.35 -17.08
C GLU A 127 4.10 -7.77 -16.92
N GLU A 128 5.37 -8.01 -17.23
CA GLU A 128 5.95 -9.35 -17.09
C GLU A 128 5.98 -9.81 -15.63
N VAL A 129 6.36 -8.94 -14.71
CA VAL A 129 6.34 -9.24 -13.27
C VAL A 129 4.94 -9.63 -12.82
N LEU A 130 3.92 -8.86 -13.22
CA LEU A 130 2.53 -9.13 -12.84
C LEU A 130 1.96 -10.39 -13.48
N ARG A 131 2.34 -10.71 -14.74
CA ARG A 131 1.91 -11.93 -15.43
C ARG A 131 2.48 -13.20 -14.82
N ARG A 132 3.61 -13.12 -14.12
CA ARG A 132 4.23 -14.25 -13.42
C ARG A 132 3.49 -14.63 -12.14
N ILE A 133 2.62 -13.76 -11.62
CA ILE A 133 1.83 -14.06 -10.42
C ILE A 133 0.71 -15.03 -10.79
N PRO A 134 0.64 -16.23 -10.18
CA PRO A 134 -0.40 -17.20 -10.51
C PRO A 134 -1.81 -16.65 -10.23
N PRO A 135 -2.82 -16.95 -11.07
CA PRO A 135 -4.18 -16.46 -10.87
C PRO A 135 -4.77 -16.78 -9.48
N GLU A 136 -4.42 -17.92 -8.91
CA GLU A 136 -4.81 -18.31 -7.56
C GLU A 136 -4.25 -17.34 -6.51
N LYS A 137 -2.95 -17.01 -6.60
CA LYS A 137 -2.32 -16.02 -5.72
C LYS A 137 -2.95 -14.64 -5.89
N VAL A 138 -3.29 -14.24 -7.12
CA VAL A 138 -4.04 -12.99 -7.37
C VAL A 138 -5.40 -13.01 -6.68
N ALA A 139 -6.13 -14.13 -6.72
CA ALA A 139 -7.42 -14.26 -6.03
C ALA A 139 -7.27 -14.17 -4.51
N GLN A 140 -6.25 -14.83 -3.93
CA GLN A 140 -5.94 -14.75 -2.50
C GLN A 140 -5.57 -13.33 -2.08
N MET A 141 -4.70 -12.66 -2.82
CA MET A 141 -4.31 -11.27 -2.55
C MET A 141 -5.52 -10.33 -2.62
N ARG A 142 -6.41 -10.53 -3.59
CA ARG A 142 -7.63 -9.75 -3.72
C ARG A 142 -8.57 -9.95 -2.54
N GLU A 143 -8.76 -11.20 -2.10
CA GLU A 143 -9.58 -11.45 -0.90
C GLU A 143 -8.95 -10.77 0.32
N ARG A 144 -7.62 -10.82 0.46
CA ARG A 144 -6.92 -10.10 1.52
C ARG A 144 -7.18 -8.59 1.43
N VAL A 145 -7.07 -7.99 0.25
CA VAL A 145 -7.37 -6.57 0.02
C VAL A 145 -8.81 -6.22 0.41
N ILE A 146 -9.79 -7.05 0.03
CA ILE A 146 -11.20 -6.84 0.37
C ILE A 146 -11.42 -6.89 1.89
N GLN A 147 -10.72 -7.78 2.60
CA GLN A 147 -10.78 -7.85 4.07
C GLN A 147 -10.18 -6.63 4.77
N LEU A 148 -9.30 -5.88 4.11
CA LEU A 148 -8.70 -4.65 4.66
C LEU A 148 -9.61 -3.43 4.55
N ILE A 149 -10.63 -3.47 3.68
CA ILE A 149 -11.51 -2.32 3.40
C ILE A 149 -12.06 -1.68 4.68
N PRO A 150 -12.63 -2.45 5.64
CA PRO A 150 -13.17 -1.85 6.86
C PRO A 150 -12.13 -1.11 7.69
N THR A 151 -10.91 -1.66 7.80
CA THR A 151 -9.86 -1.12 8.67
C THR A 151 -9.11 0.06 8.06
N VAL A 152 -9.41 0.46 6.82
CA VAL A 152 -8.80 1.63 6.16
C VAL A 152 -9.80 2.74 5.83
N MET A 153 -11.06 2.59 6.24
CA MET A 153 -12.09 3.62 6.10
C MET A 153 -12.71 3.98 7.44
N TYR A 154 -13.22 5.20 7.54
CA TYR A 154 -14.09 5.58 8.66
C TYR A 154 -15.50 5.08 8.39
N ARG A 155 -16.12 4.49 9.42
CA ARG A 155 -17.52 4.10 9.38
C ARG A 155 -18.39 5.35 9.38
N HIS A 156 -19.45 5.32 8.58
CA HIS A 156 -20.45 6.37 8.61
C HIS A 156 -21.15 6.39 9.99
N PRO A 157 -21.28 7.54 10.68
CA PRO A 157 -21.85 7.60 12.03
C PRO A 157 -23.27 7.02 12.17
N ALA A 158 -24.05 7.10 11.10
CA ALA A 158 -25.41 6.54 11.06
C ALA A 158 -25.48 5.02 10.77
N ALA A 159 -24.36 4.34 10.51
CA ALA A 159 -24.37 2.91 10.23
C ALA A 159 -24.69 2.10 11.50
N GLN A 160 -25.76 1.31 11.46
CA GLN A 160 -26.20 0.46 12.57
C GLN A 160 -25.87 -1.02 12.30
N GLY A 161 -25.72 -1.82 13.36
CA GLY A 161 -25.51 -3.27 13.24
C GLY A 161 -24.15 -3.69 12.67
N VAL A 162 -23.17 -2.79 12.68
CA VAL A 162 -21.82 -3.07 12.17
C VAL A 162 -20.95 -3.67 13.27
N THR A 163 -20.41 -4.87 13.03
CA THR A 163 -19.56 -5.61 13.99
C THR A 163 -18.07 -5.52 13.70
N PHE A 164 -17.68 -4.92 12.57
CA PHE A 164 -16.26 -4.72 12.23
C PHE A 164 -15.71 -3.43 12.86
N LYS A 165 -14.38 -3.40 13.05
CA LYS A 165 -13.62 -2.22 13.45
C LYS A 165 -13.29 -1.38 12.22
N ASP A 166 -13.50 -0.08 12.34
CA ASP A 166 -13.12 0.88 11.30
C ASP A 166 -11.67 1.39 11.47
N ALA A 167 -11.23 2.30 10.60
CA ALA A 167 -9.88 2.87 10.69
C ALA A 167 -9.61 3.64 11.99
N PHE A 168 -10.63 4.27 12.58
CA PHE A 168 -10.52 4.98 13.86
C PHE A 168 -10.45 4.00 15.02
N ASP A 169 -11.31 3.00 15.06
CA ASP A 169 -11.31 1.93 16.07
C ASP A 169 -9.93 1.27 16.13
N VAL A 170 -9.38 0.90 14.98
CA VAL A 170 -8.03 0.33 14.87
C VAL A 170 -6.97 1.28 15.43
N ALA A 171 -7.00 2.57 15.07
CA ALA A 171 -6.02 3.53 15.55
C ALA A 171 -6.10 3.71 17.08
N LEU A 172 -7.32 3.81 17.63
CA LEU A 172 -7.53 3.98 19.06
C LEU A 172 -7.01 2.78 19.85
N GLU A 173 -7.30 1.56 19.40
CA GLU A 173 -6.80 0.33 20.03
C GLU A 173 -5.27 0.29 20.05
N ARG A 174 -4.61 0.62 18.93
CA ARG A 174 -3.14 0.65 18.85
C ARG A 174 -2.52 1.68 19.80
N VAL A 175 -3.17 2.84 19.94
CA VAL A 175 -2.73 3.87 20.90
C VAL A 175 -2.88 3.36 22.34
N VAL A 176 -4.02 2.77 22.69
CA VAL A 176 -4.27 2.21 24.03
C VAL A 176 -3.28 1.09 24.36
N ASP A 177 -3.05 0.17 23.42
CA ASP A 177 -2.07 -0.92 23.56
C ASP A 177 -0.66 -0.38 23.79
N ARG A 178 -0.26 0.64 23.02
CA ARG A 178 1.05 1.29 23.17
C ARG A 178 1.22 1.93 24.53
N VAL A 179 0.21 2.67 25.01
CA VAL A 179 0.22 3.27 26.37
C VAL A 179 0.30 2.19 27.45
N ALA A 180 -0.46 1.10 27.31
CA ALA A 180 -0.43 -0.02 28.25
C ALA A 180 0.94 -0.70 28.29
N LYS A 181 1.59 -0.92 27.13
CA LYS A 181 2.96 -1.46 27.04
C LYS A 181 3.98 -0.52 27.70
N ARG A 182 3.91 0.79 27.44
CA ARG A 182 4.75 1.81 28.08
C ARG A 182 4.61 1.79 29.62
N ARG A 183 3.38 1.75 30.13
CA ARG A 183 3.11 1.69 31.57
C ARG A 183 3.66 0.42 32.23
N ARG A 184 3.50 -0.75 31.59
CA ARG A 184 4.04 -2.03 32.08
C ARG A 184 5.57 -2.00 32.14
N ALA A 185 6.23 -1.56 31.07
CA ALA A 185 7.69 -1.44 31.05
C ALA A 185 8.21 -0.52 32.17
N ALA A 186 7.57 0.63 32.38
CA ALA A 186 7.92 1.55 33.46
C ALA A 186 7.74 0.92 34.86
N ALA A 187 6.66 0.17 35.09
CA ALA A 187 6.43 -0.53 36.36
C ALA A 187 7.48 -1.64 36.62
N GLU A 188 8.03 -2.23 35.55
CA GLU A 188 9.10 -3.23 35.61
C GLU A 188 10.52 -2.61 35.62
N GLY A 189 10.63 -1.27 35.65
CA GLY A 189 11.92 -0.57 35.61
C GLY A 189 12.68 -0.71 34.28
N ARG A 190 11.98 -1.04 33.19
CA ARG A 190 12.55 -1.20 31.84
C ARG A 190 12.20 -0.01 30.96
N GLU A 191 13.14 0.38 30.10
CA GLU A 191 12.87 1.33 29.02
C GLU A 191 11.96 0.70 27.96
N TYR A 192 10.97 1.46 27.46
CA TYR A 192 10.12 1.03 26.34
C TYR A 192 10.52 1.81 25.09
N VAL A 193 11.04 1.09 24.10
CA VAL A 193 11.40 1.60 22.79
C VAL A 193 10.35 1.15 21.78
N ASP A 194 9.90 2.04 20.90
CA ASP A 194 8.94 1.69 19.86
C ASP A 194 9.20 2.37 18.49
N GLY A 195 8.22 2.25 17.59
CA GLY A 195 8.19 2.78 16.22
C GLY A 195 8.55 4.26 16.01
N VAL A 196 8.74 5.06 17.07
CA VAL A 196 9.11 6.48 16.94
C VAL A 196 10.46 6.85 17.58
N ASP A 197 11.13 5.91 18.23
CA ASP A 197 12.30 6.19 19.07
C ASP A 197 13.61 5.84 18.32
N GLY A 198 14.18 6.80 17.57
CA GLY A 198 15.49 6.68 16.90
C GLY A 198 15.46 6.28 15.41
N ALA A 199 16.64 6.06 14.81
CA ALA A 199 16.79 5.85 13.36
C ALA A 199 16.24 4.49 12.88
N ASP A 200 16.39 3.43 13.67
CA ASP A 200 15.87 2.08 13.40
C ASP A 200 14.46 1.85 13.98
N SER A 201 13.79 2.90 14.46
CA SER A 201 12.52 2.82 15.19
C SER A 201 11.43 2.08 14.40
N TRP A 202 11.32 2.33 13.10
CA TRP A 202 10.36 1.67 12.20
C TRP A 202 10.41 0.13 12.24
N LYS A 203 11.55 -0.46 12.59
CA LYS A 203 11.71 -1.93 12.67
C LYS A 203 10.94 -2.52 13.84
N TYR A 204 10.74 -1.78 14.92
CA TYR A 204 9.99 -2.24 16.09
C TYR A 204 8.52 -2.54 15.76
N ASP A 205 7.95 -1.81 14.80
CA ASP A 205 6.58 -2.06 14.34
C ASP A 205 6.45 -3.35 13.50
N LEU A 206 7.57 -3.84 12.95
CA LEU A 206 7.65 -5.04 12.12
C LEU A 206 8.07 -6.29 12.89
N LEU A 207 8.47 -6.17 14.16
CA LEU A 207 8.84 -7.31 14.99
C LEU A 207 7.69 -8.32 15.13
N GLU A 208 8.02 -9.61 15.02
CA GLU A 208 7.05 -10.69 15.29
C GLU A 208 6.67 -10.73 16.78
N ASP A 209 5.55 -11.39 17.08
CA ASP A 209 5.09 -11.51 18.46
C ASP A 209 6.12 -12.29 19.29
N GLY A 210 6.64 -11.65 20.35
CA GLY A 210 7.70 -12.19 21.20
C GLY A 210 9.11 -11.75 20.83
N GLN A 211 9.31 -11.08 19.69
CA GLN A 211 10.59 -10.44 19.37
C GLN A 211 10.71 -9.07 20.07
N THR A 212 11.88 -8.79 20.62
CA THR A 212 12.18 -7.56 21.38
C THR A 212 13.39 -6.80 20.85
N LYS A 213 14.11 -7.36 19.87
CA LYS A 213 15.31 -6.78 19.28
C LYS A 213 15.17 -6.69 17.77
N VAL A 214 15.46 -5.52 17.24
CA VAL A 214 15.51 -5.27 15.80
C VAL A 214 16.80 -5.85 15.21
N GLY A 215 16.68 -6.50 14.05
CA GLY A 215 17.81 -7.03 13.28
C GLY A 215 17.89 -6.38 11.90
N PRO A 216 18.78 -6.87 11.02
CA PRO A 216 18.79 -6.48 9.62
C PRO A 216 17.43 -6.76 8.98
N HIS A 217 16.94 -5.82 8.18
CA HIS A 217 15.67 -5.96 7.47
C HIS A 217 15.86 -5.74 5.97
N GLU A 218 15.07 -6.40 5.13
CA GLU A 218 15.16 -6.28 3.66
C GLU A 218 14.95 -4.83 3.16
N PHE A 219 14.39 -3.97 4.02
CA PHE A 219 14.13 -2.57 3.72
C PHE A 219 15.23 -1.60 4.17
N ASP A 220 16.28 -2.09 4.84
CA ASP A 220 17.40 -1.26 5.32
C ASP A 220 18.06 -0.49 4.17
N GLN A 221 18.11 -1.06 2.98
CA GLN A 221 18.66 -0.44 1.77
C GLN A 221 17.86 0.75 1.22
N TYR A 222 16.67 1.04 1.76
CA TYR A 222 15.77 2.09 1.28
C TYR A 222 15.63 3.27 2.24
N LEU A 223 16.39 3.28 3.34
CA LEU A 223 16.41 4.31 4.39
C LEU A 223 17.83 4.86 4.55
#